data_AF-A0A844HXH9-F1
#
_entry.id   AF-A0A844HXH9-F1
#
_cell.length_a   1.000
_cell.length_b   1.000
_cell.length_c   1.000
_cell.angle_alpha   90.00
_cell.angle_beta   90.00
_cell.angle_gamma   90.00
#
_symmetry.space_group_name_H-M   'P 1'
#
loop_
_entity.id
_entity.type
_entity.pdbx_description
1 polymer ?
#
loop_
_entity_poly.entity_id
_entity_poly.type
_entity_poly.pdbx_seq_one_letter_code
_entity_poly.pdbx_strand_id
1 'polypeptide(L)'
;MKIDEVFNGKFSAAEAEVQLKKILHQWWYNNSHAGLAISRGDLYEIVSARDRSRSLLDQLFSRLLEEAEVRRSNFSLFSSWKFVSLGEDCFSRSLTTRWGFKKSSGLGEKSRPFDLAVHPPGSLKALIDEDFAGYLDSEYLQFSERANHCFNRKYGVGFNHETGVEYAEDDFKKLKEVYARRVAIFQGDLLDTARTCFVLHLEGPSDKKWGDAMRLIDTILERSASVDPVIFCISTFKFGANIDCAARLGFERKGVYFIEKAYPFPKYVWHVSNRTEEGKEFEKNIAENVASLLTDHVDRLGGEYRPQGA
;
A
#
# COMPACT_ATOMS: atom_id res chain seq x y z
N MET A 1 -20.94 6.53 -8.84
CA MET A 1 -21.19 6.33 -7.40
C MET A 1 -20.88 7.65 -6.73
N LYS A 2 -21.83 8.26 -6.02
CA LYS A 2 -21.53 9.52 -5.34
C LYS A 2 -20.64 9.20 -4.13
N ILE A 3 -19.59 9.98 -3.90
CA ILE A 3 -18.63 9.71 -2.84
C ILE A 3 -19.28 9.63 -1.45
N ASP A 4 -20.34 10.41 -1.24
CA ASP A 4 -21.11 10.44 0.01
C ASP A 4 -21.98 9.19 0.25
N GLU A 5 -22.18 8.36 -0.78
CA GLU A 5 -22.87 7.07 -0.66
C GLU A 5 -21.91 5.94 -0.26
N VAL A 6 -20.59 6.21 -0.25
CA VAL A 6 -19.55 5.22 0.04
C VAL A 6 -19.30 5.15 1.56
N PHE A 7 -20.14 4.41 2.26
CA PHE A 7 -19.95 4.16 3.69
C PHE A 7 -19.36 2.76 3.93
N ASN A 8 -18.18 2.68 4.56
CA ASN A 8 -17.55 1.39 4.87
C ASN A 8 -17.95 0.81 6.23
N GLY A 9 -18.64 1.59 7.07
CA GLY A 9 -19.07 1.18 8.42
C GLY A 9 -17.95 0.76 9.36
N LYS A 10 -16.69 1.11 9.08
CA LYS A 10 -15.53 0.70 9.89
C LYS A 10 -15.20 1.64 11.04
N PHE A 11 -15.78 2.83 11.06
CA PHE A 11 -15.65 3.77 12.16
C PHE A 11 -17.02 4.08 12.74
N SER A 12 -17.13 3.98 14.06
CA SER A 12 -18.31 4.34 14.84
C SER A 12 -17.85 5.10 16.08
N ALA A 13 -18.47 6.24 16.35
CA ALA A 13 -18.21 7.01 17.56
C ALA A 13 -18.48 6.16 18.82
N ALA A 14 -19.54 5.33 18.79
CA ALA A 14 -19.88 4.44 19.90
C ALA A 14 -18.82 3.34 20.10
N GLU A 15 -18.30 2.75 19.02
CA GLU A 15 -17.22 1.76 19.12
C GLU A 15 -15.93 2.38 19.65
N ALA A 16 -15.57 3.57 19.16
CA ALA A 16 -14.40 4.31 19.66
C ALA A 16 -14.53 4.60 21.17
N GLU A 17 -15.70 5.04 21.63
CA GLU A 17 -15.98 5.27 23.04
C GLU A 17 -15.82 3.99 23.88
N VAL A 18 -16.38 2.86 23.42
CA VAL A 18 -16.27 1.57 24.12
C VAL A 18 -14.82 1.12 24.24
N GLN A 19 -14.02 1.22 23.18
CA GLN A 19 -12.61 0.84 23.19
C GLN A 19 -11.78 1.75 24.12
N LEU A 20 -12.00 3.07 24.05
CA LEU A 20 -11.31 4.03 24.93
C LEU A 20 -11.67 3.80 26.39
N LYS A 21 -12.96 3.58 26.71
CA LYS A 21 -13.41 3.24 28.07
C LYS A 21 -12.70 2.00 28.60
N LYS A 22 -12.57 0.95 27.78
CA LYS A 22 -11.89 -0.29 28.18
C LYS A 22 -10.42 -0.04 28.56
N ILE A 23 -9.69 0.71 27.72
CA ILE A 23 -8.28 1.02 27.96
C ILE A 23 -8.12 1.88 29.22
N LEU A 24 -8.91 2.95 29.34
CA LEU A 24 -8.84 3.89 30.46
C LEU A 24 -9.26 3.24 31.78
N HIS A 25 -10.30 2.40 31.78
CA HIS A 25 -10.69 1.63 32.97
C HIS A 25 -9.62 0.63 33.39
N GLN A 26 -9.00 -0.08 32.44
CA GLN A 26 -7.93 -1.02 32.77
C GLN A 26 -6.72 -0.28 33.36
N TRP A 27 -6.34 0.86 32.77
CA TRP A 27 -5.27 1.70 33.31
C TRP A 27 -5.61 2.21 34.71
N TRP A 28 -6.82 2.74 34.93
CA TRP A 28 -7.27 3.19 36.24
C TRP A 28 -7.24 2.06 37.26
N TYR A 29 -7.79 0.89 36.93
CA TYR A 29 -7.80 -0.29 37.80
C TYR A 29 -6.38 -0.70 38.20
N ASN A 30 -5.45 -0.76 37.25
CA ASN A 30 -4.06 -1.12 37.54
C ASN A 30 -3.38 -0.12 38.47
N ASN A 31 -3.63 1.18 38.30
CA ASN A 31 -2.98 2.22 39.09
C ASN A 31 -3.64 2.42 40.46
N SER A 32 -4.96 2.26 40.58
CA SER A 32 -5.66 2.38 41.86
C SER A 32 -5.25 1.30 42.86
N HIS A 33 -4.87 0.10 42.38
CA HIS A 33 -4.37 -1.00 43.21
C HIS A 33 -2.87 -0.92 43.49
N ALA A 34 -2.09 -0.22 42.67
CA ALA A 34 -0.64 -0.07 42.83
C ALA A 34 -0.22 0.99 43.88
N GLY A 35 -1.18 1.56 44.60
CA GLY A 35 -0.93 2.51 45.68
C GLY A 35 -0.67 3.93 45.16
N LEU A 36 -1.69 4.55 44.55
CA LEU A 36 -1.71 6.01 44.36
C LEU A 36 -1.48 6.67 45.72
N ALA A 37 -0.25 7.10 45.98
CA ALA A 37 0.07 7.90 47.14
C ALA A 37 -0.73 9.22 47.06
N ILE A 38 -1.14 9.75 48.20
CA ILE A 38 -2.04 10.92 48.28
C ILE A 38 -1.23 12.17 48.65
N SER A 39 -0.01 12.30 48.12
CA SER A 39 0.72 13.54 48.28
C SER A 39 0.16 14.60 47.32
N ARG A 40 0.44 15.89 47.61
CA ARG A 40 0.14 16.97 46.66
C ARG A 40 0.88 16.78 45.32
N GLY A 41 2.06 16.16 45.35
CA GLY A 41 2.82 15.84 44.14
C GLY A 41 2.09 14.81 43.28
N ASP A 42 1.54 13.76 43.89
CA ASP A 42 0.77 12.75 43.17
C ASP A 42 -0.50 13.33 42.54
N LEU A 43 -1.19 14.23 43.26
CA LEU A 43 -2.34 14.96 42.70
C LEU A 43 -1.95 15.83 41.50
N TYR A 44 -0.78 16.48 41.54
CA TYR A 44 -0.26 17.25 40.40
C TYR A 44 0.06 16.35 39.20
N GLU A 45 0.69 15.20 39.42
CA GLU A 45 0.99 14.24 38.36
C GLU A 45 -0.28 13.65 37.72
N ILE A 46 -1.32 13.36 38.51
CA ILE A 46 -2.63 12.92 37.99
C ILE A 46 -3.24 14.00 37.08
N VAL A 47 -3.21 15.27 37.51
CA VAL A 47 -3.72 16.40 36.71
C VAL A 47 -2.90 16.55 35.42
N SER A 48 -1.58 16.51 35.52
CA SER A 48 -0.67 16.58 34.37
C SER A 48 -0.88 15.41 33.39
N ALA A 49 -1.08 14.20 33.89
CA ALA A 49 -1.38 13.01 33.07
C ALA A 49 -2.72 13.14 32.35
N ARG A 50 -3.76 13.66 33.03
CA ARG A 50 -5.08 13.93 32.42
C ARG A 50 -4.94 14.91 31.25
N ASP A 51 -4.26 16.03 31.47
CA ASP A 51 -4.16 17.09 30.47
C ASP A 51 -3.32 16.65 29.26
N ARG A 52 -2.21 15.94 29.50
CA ARG A 52 -1.42 15.31 28.42
C ARG A 52 -2.22 14.25 27.65
N SER A 53 -3.02 13.43 28.32
CA SER A 53 -3.85 12.41 27.68
C SER A 53 -4.93 13.01 26.79
N ARG A 54 -5.56 14.12 27.23
CA ARG A 54 -6.52 14.87 26.40
C ARG A 54 -5.86 15.40 25.14
N SER A 55 -4.71 16.07 25.28
CA SER A 55 -3.96 16.58 24.14
C SER A 55 -3.56 15.47 23.16
N LEU A 56 -3.14 14.31 23.67
CA LEU A 56 -2.80 13.15 22.84
C LEU A 56 -4.02 12.62 22.07
N LEU A 57 -5.19 12.51 22.72
CA LEU A 57 -6.43 12.09 22.07
C LEU A 57 -6.84 13.08 20.97
N ASP A 58 -6.79 14.38 21.25
CA ASP A 58 -7.10 15.42 20.28
C ASP A 58 -6.19 15.31 19.05
N GLN A 59 -4.87 15.16 19.26
CA GLN A 59 -3.91 14.95 18.18
C GLN A 59 -4.22 13.71 17.33
N LEU A 60 -4.57 12.58 17.96
CA LEU A 60 -4.92 11.36 17.24
C LEU A 60 -6.20 11.52 16.39
N PHE A 61 -7.23 12.19 16.91
CA PHE A 61 -8.45 12.45 16.14
C PHE A 61 -8.22 13.45 15.01
N SER A 62 -7.46 14.53 15.24
CA SER A 62 -7.07 15.46 14.17
C SER A 62 -6.32 14.73 13.05
N ARG A 63 -5.41 13.80 13.40
CA ARG A 63 -4.70 12.98 12.41
C ARG A 63 -5.62 12.07 11.61
N LEU A 64 -6.60 11.44 12.26
CA LEU A 64 -7.58 10.58 11.58
C LEU A 64 -8.45 11.41 10.61
N LEU A 65 -8.85 12.62 11.01
CA LEU A 65 -9.62 13.52 10.17
C LEU A 65 -8.82 13.96 8.94
N GLU A 66 -7.58 14.39 9.12
CA GLU A 66 -6.69 14.78 8.02
C GLU A 66 -6.50 13.62 7.02
N GLU A 67 -6.24 12.40 7.50
CA GLU A 67 -6.11 11.22 6.64
C GLU A 67 -7.42 10.93 5.88
N ALA A 68 -8.56 11.07 6.55
CA ALA A 68 -9.87 10.87 5.93
C ALA A 68 -10.15 11.93 4.85
N GLU A 69 -9.76 13.19 5.07
CA GLU A 69 -9.90 14.29 4.11
C GLU A 69 -9.04 14.07 2.87
N VAL A 70 -7.75 13.75 3.04
CA VAL A 70 -6.85 13.42 1.91
C VAL A 70 -7.38 12.21 1.13
N ARG A 71 -7.78 11.15 1.86
CA ARG A 71 -8.36 9.96 1.25
C ARG A 71 -9.61 10.30 0.44
N ARG A 72 -10.52 11.11 0.99
CA ARG A 72 -11.76 11.53 0.33
C ARG A 72 -11.44 12.36 -0.92
N SER A 73 -10.51 13.30 -0.84
CA SER A 73 -10.08 14.13 -1.96
C SER A 73 -9.55 13.28 -3.11
N ASN A 74 -8.57 12.42 -2.86
CA ASN A 74 -7.99 11.53 -3.87
C ASN A 74 -9.03 10.56 -4.44
N PHE A 75 -9.91 10.02 -3.60
CA PHE A 75 -10.96 9.12 -4.09
C PHE A 75 -11.95 9.86 -5.00
N SER A 76 -12.31 11.10 -4.68
CA SER A 76 -13.19 11.92 -5.52
C SER A 76 -12.57 12.15 -6.91
N LEU A 77 -11.31 12.56 -6.95
CA LEU A 77 -10.57 12.87 -8.18
C LEU A 77 -10.23 11.63 -9.00
N PHE A 78 -9.92 10.52 -8.36
CA PHE A 78 -9.34 9.37 -9.06
C PHE A 78 -10.20 8.10 -9.01
N SER A 79 -11.46 8.17 -8.56
CA SER A 79 -12.36 7.00 -8.50
C SER A 79 -12.64 6.33 -9.85
N SER A 80 -12.47 7.04 -10.97
CA SER A 80 -12.60 6.48 -12.32
C SER A 80 -11.35 5.74 -12.80
N TRP A 81 -10.23 5.86 -12.06
CA TRP A 81 -8.98 5.19 -12.38
C TRP A 81 -8.90 3.85 -11.67
N LYS A 82 -8.29 2.89 -12.35
CA LYS A 82 -7.95 1.60 -11.78
C LYS A 82 -6.49 1.60 -11.35
N PHE A 83 -6.23 1.50 -10.04
CA PHE A 83 -4.88 1.40 -9.51
C PHE A 83 -4.47 -0.07 -9.37
N VAL A 84 -3.41 -0.47 -10.07
CA VAL A 84 -2.90 -1.85 -10.13
C VAL A 84 -1.51 -1.90 -9.53
N SER A 85 -1.35 -2.63 -8.44
CA SER A 85 -0.05 -2.80 -7.79
C SER A 85 0.86 -3.70 -8.61
N LEU A 86 2.11 -3.29 -8.79
CA LEU A 86 3.22 -4.09 -9.30
C LEU A 86 4.25 -4.17 -8.17
N GLY A 87 4.10 -5.10 -7.24
CA GLY A 87 4.84 -5.05 -5.97
C GLY A 87 6.08 -5.93 -5.95
N GLU A 88 7.26 -5.34 -5.69
CA GLU A 88 8.32 -6.05 -4.95
C GLU A 88 7.84 -6.40 -3.54
N ASP A 89 6.96 -5.58 -2.98
CA ASP A 89 6.29 -5.79 -1.71
C ASP A 89 4.85 -5.22 -1.73
N CYS A 90 4.20 -5.25 -0.57
CA CYS A 90 2.82 -4.77 -0.41
C CYS A 90 2.70 -3.24 -0.25
N PHE A 91 3.78 -2.46 -0.40
CA PHE A 91 3.76 -1.00 -0.21
C PHE A 91 2.91 -0.31 -1.27
N SER A 92 3.04 -0.70 -2.55
CA SER A 92 2.26 -0.14 -3.67
C SER A 92 0.74 -0.25 -3.45
N ARG A 93 0.28 -1.41 -2.96
CA ARG A 93 -1.13 -1.59 -2.55
C ARG A 93 -1.47 -0.77 -1.31
N SER A 94 -0.61 -0.82 -0.30
CA SER A 94 -0.88 -0.20 1.01
C SER A 94 -0.99 1.31 0.89
N LEU A 95 -0.07 1.94 0.15
CA LEU A 95 -0.06 3.36 -0.17
C LEU A 95 -1.34 3.76 -0.93
N THR A 96 -1.62 3.12 -2.06
CA THR A 96 -2.78 3.46 -2.90
C THR A 96 -4.10 3.26 -2.16
N THR A 97 -4.19 2.22 -1.33
CA THR A 97 -5.39 1.97 -0.52
C THR A 97 -5.51 3.00 0.58
N ARG A 98 -4.47 3.25 1.39
CA ARG A 98 -4.52 4.16 2.55
C ARG A 98 -4.89 5.59 2.14
N TRP A 99 -4.24 6.09 1.10
CA TRP A 99 -4.37 7.48 0.66
C TRP A 99 -5.49 7.71 -0.35
N GLY A 100 -6.39 6.74 -0.55
CA GLY A 100 -7.67 6.97 -1.24
C GLY A 100 -7.66 6.85 -2.76
N PHE A 101 -6.54 6.47 -3.38
CA PHE A 101 -6.48 6.17 -4.81
C PHE A 101 -7.24 4.89 -5.17
N LYS A 102 -7.13 3.88 -4.29
CA LYS A 102 -7.72 2.55 -4.47
C LYS A 102 -8.76 2.28 -3.38
N LYS A 103 -9.85 1.60 -3.75
CA LYS A 103 -10.83 1.09 -2.78
C LYS A 103 -10.16 0.08 -1.85
N SER A 104 -10.64 -0.01 -0.61
CA SER A 104 -10.26 -1.10 0.28
C SER A 104 -11.05 -2.37 -0.06
N SER A 105 -10.59 -3.53 0.44
CA SER A 105 -11.35 -4.78 0.30
C SER A 105 -12.74 -4.70 0.93
N GLY A 106 -12.89 -3.95 2.03
CA GLY A 106 -14.18 -3.68 2.67
C GLY A 106 -15.14 -2.85 1.81
N LEU A 107 -14.64 -2.20 0.75
CA LEU A 107 -15.42 -1.49 -0.26
C LEU A 107 -15.53 -2.29 -1.58
N GLY A 108 -15.26 -3.59 -1.54
CA GLY A 108 -15.38 -4.50 -2.67
C GLY A 108 -14.18 -4.55 -3.62
N GLU A 109 -13.05 -3.93 -3.26
CA GLU A 109 -11.84 -4.02 -4.08
C GLU A 109 -11.32 -5.46 -4.14
N LYS A 110 -11.23 -6.00 -5.36
CA LYS A 110 -10.66 -7.32 -5.58
C LYS A 110 -9.13 -7.24 -5.61
N SER A 111 -8.47 -8.23 -5.02
CA SER A 111 -7.01 -8.34 -5.06
C SER A 111 -6.50 -8.92 -6.39
N ARG A 112 -5.30 -8.51 -6.77
CA ARG A 112 -4.47 -8.96 -7.90
C ARG A 112 -3.30 -9.81 -7.39
N PRO A 113 -2.51 -10.47 -8.26
CA PRO A 113 -1.50 -11.41 -7.78
C PRO A 113 -0.36 -10.69 -7.04
N PHE A 114 -0.10 -9.42 -7.33
CA PHE A 114 1.02 -8.66 -6.76
C PHE A 114 0.61 -7.72 -5.61
N ASP A 115 -0.64 -7.82 -5.16
CA ASP A 115 -1.21 -6.91 -4.17
C ASP A 115 -0.78 -7.24 -2.73
N LEU A 116 -0.64 -8.52 -2.42
CA LEU A 116 -0.45 -9.07 -1.07
C LEU A 116 0.60 -10.19 -1.10
N ALA A 117 1.64 -9.99 -1.90
CA ALA A 117 2.74 -10.92 -2.07
C ALA A 117 4.02 -10.15 -2.43
N VAL A 118 5.14 -10.83 -2.32
CA VAL A 118 6.48 -10.30 -2.63
C VAL A 118 6.91 -10.88 -3.96
N HIS A 119 7.01 -10.03 -4.99
CA HIS A 119 7.40 -10.43 -6.32
C HIS A 119 8.56 -9.56 -6.83
N PRO A 120 9.78 -10.09 -6.97
CA PRO A 120 10.87 -9.31 -7.56
C PRO A 120 10.53 -8.82 -8.98
N PRO A 121 10.94 -7.61 -9.42
CA PRO A 121 10.57 -7.06 -10.72
C PRO A 121 10.85 -7.99 -11.92
N GLY A 122 12.01 -8.67 -11.90
CA GLY A 122 12.36 -9.64 -12.95
C GLY A 122 11.40 -10.84 -12.99
N SER A 123 10.88 -11.24 -11.84
CA SER A 123 9.89 -12.31 -11.71
C SER A 123 8.51 -11.89 -12.19
N LEU A 124 8.06 -10.65 -11.92
CA LEU A 124 6.81 -10.14 -12.50
C LEU A 124 6.90 -10.16 -14.01
N LYS A 125 8.02 -9.69 -14.57
CA LYS A 125 8.22 -9.67 -16.02
C LYS A 125 8.10 -11.08 -16.61
N ALA A 126 8.85 -12.05 -16.05
CA ALA A 126 8.80 -13.43 -16.51
C ALA A 126 7.37 -14.01 -16.44
N LEU A 127 6.65 -13.75 -15.34
CA LEU A 127 5.26 -14.18 -15.19
C LEU A 127 4.32 -13.55 -16.24
N ILE A 128 4.52 -12.28 -16.59
CA ILE A 128 3.69 -11.60 -17.59
C ILE A 128 4.03 -12.07 -19.01
N ASP A 129 5.31 -12.28 -19.31
CA ASP A 129 5.76 -12.80 -20.61
C ASP A 129 5.23 -14.21 -20.86
N GLU A 130 5.25 -15.07 -19.83
CA GLU A 130 4.77 -16.45 -19.88
C GLU A 130 3.24 -16.57 -19.68
N ASP A 131 2.50 -15.46 -19.64
CA ASP A 131 1.05 -15.42 -19.33
C ASP A 131 0.68 -16.23 -18.06
N PHE A 132 1.56 -16.18 -17.06
CA PHE A 132 1.52 -16.92 -15.79
C PHE A 132 1.60 -18.46 -15.93
N ALA A 133 2.04 -18.97 -17.08
CA ALA A 133 2.31 -20.39 -17.25
C ALA A 133 3.32 -20.88 -16.20
N GLY A 134 3.00 -22.00 -15.55
CA GLY A 134 3.81 -22.60 -14.50
C GLY A 134 3.97 -21.78 -13.23
N TYR A 135 3.20 -20.69 -13.05
CA TYR A 135 3.29 -19.84 -11.86
C TYR A 135 2.97 -20.58 -10.55
N LEU A 136 2.07 -21.56 -10.61
CA LEU A 136 1.58 -22.28 -9.44
C LEU A 136 1.81 -23.79 -9.56
N ASP A 137 2.80 -24.20 -10.34
CA ASP A 137 3.20 -25.61 -10.43
C ASP A 137 3.75 -26.06 -9.09
N SER A 138 3.17 -27.14 -8.57
CA SER A 138 3.48 -27.63 -7.23
C SER A 138 4.94 -27.99 -7.02
N GLU A 139 5.64 -28.40 -8.09
CA GLU A 139 7.06 -28.70 -8.01
C GLU A 139 7.91 -27.47 -7.64
N TYR A 140 7.42 -26.26 -7.86
CA TYR A 140 8.10 -25.03 -7.46
C TYR A 140 7.54 -24.41 -6.18
N LEU A 141 6.44 -24.94 -5.64
CA LEU A 141 5.81 -24.43 -4.44
C LEU A 141 6.37 -25.12 -3.19
N GLN A 142 6.60 -24.33 -2.14
CA GLN A 142 7.05 -24.82 -0.84
C GLN A 142 6.39 -24.03 0.27
N PHE A 143 6.03 -24.70 1.37
CA PHE A 143 5.64 -24.04 2.61
C PHE A 143 6.84 -23.91 3.55
N SER A 144 6.99 -22.73 4.17
CA SER A 144 7.93 -22.54 5.27
C SER A 144 7.19 -22.48 6.58
N GLU A 145 7.39 -23.45 7.46
CA GLU A 145 6.84 -23.41 8.82
C GLU A 145 7.35 -22.20 9.61
N ARG A 146 8.62 -21.85 9.44
CA ARG A 146 9.23 -20.68 10.10
C ARG A 146 8.58 -19.37 9.69
N ALA A 147 8.31 -19.21 8.39
CA ALA A 147 7.69 -17.99 7.87
C ALA A 147 6.15 -18.05 7.91
N ASN A 148 5.59 -19.24 8.14
CA ASN A 148 4.18 -19.58 8.13
C ASN A 148 3.46 -19.19 6.83
N HIS A 149 4.11 -19.35 5.67
CA HIS A 149 3.51 -19.11 4.35
C HIS A 149 4.22 -19.86 3.22
N CYS A 150 3.58 -19.87 2.05
CA CYS A 150 4.10 -20.51 0.83
C CYS A 150 5.09 -19.60 0.07
N PHE A 151 5.95 -20.23 -0.73
CA PHE A 151 6.89 -19.59 -1.65
C PHE A 151 6.90 -20.31 -2.99
N ASN A 152 7.13 -19.58 -4.07
CA ASN A 152 7.52 -20.16 -5.35
C ASN A 152 9.03 -19.99 -5.56
N ARG A 153 9.76 -21.11 -5.61
CA ARG A 153 11.23 -21.15 -5.73
C ARG A 153 11.75 -20.83 -7.14
N LYS A 154 10.96 -21.07 -8.20
CA LYS A 154 11.33 -20.72 -9.59
C LYS A 154 11.43 -19.21 -9.75
N TYR A 155 10.45 -18.50 -9.20
CA TYR A 155 10.33 -17.04 -9.35
C TYR A 155 10.80 -16.26 -8.13
N GLY A 156 11.21 -16.91 -7.03
CA GLY A 156 11.58 -16.22 -5.79
C GLY A 156 10.43 -15.39 -5.20
N VAL A 157 9.19 -15.89 -5.32
CA VAL A 157 7.98 -15.19 -4.87
C VAL A 157 7.58 -15.66 -3.47
N GLY A 158 7.23 -14.72 -2.60
CA GLY A 158 6.71 -15.00 -1.26
C GLY A 158 5.22 -14.67 -1.15
N PHE A 159 4.41 -15.62 -0.69
CA PHE A 159 2.97 -15.47 -0.49
C PHE A 159 2.66 -15.07 0.97
N ASN A 160 3.28 -13.98 1.44
CA ASN A 160 3.37 -13.62 2.87
C ASN A 160 2.02 -13.28 3.55
N HIS A 161 0.93 -13.16 2.79
CA HIS A 161 -0.42 -12.98 3.32
C HIS A 161 -1.30 -14.23 3.23
N GLU A 162 -0.83 -15.29 2.56
CA GLU A 162 -1.44 -16.61 2.56
C GLU A 162 -0.81 -17.44 3.68
N THR A 163 -1.12 -17.05 4.91
CA THR A 163 -0.52 -17.64 6.11
C THR A 163 -1.30 -18.85 6.60
N GLY A 164 -0.58 -19.89 7.03
CA GLY A 164 -1.17 -21.12 7.57
C GLY A 164 -0.95 -22.35 6.68
N VAL A 165 -0.90 -23.52 7.33
CA VAL A 165 -0.60 -24.81 6.68
C VAL A 165 -1.65 -25.19 5.63
N GLU A 166 -2.87 -24.68 5.74
CA GLU A 166 -3.97 -25.02 4.84
C GLU A 166 -3.76 -24.49 3.40
N TYR A 167 -2.78 -23.61 3.18
CA TYR A 167 -2.37 -23.19 1.83
C TYR A 167 -1.39 -24.17 1.17
N ALA A 168 -0.80 -25.08 1.94
CA ALA A 168 0.12 -26.13 1.48
C ALA A 168 -0.54 -27.50 1.32
N GLU A 169 -1.73 -27.68 1.90
CA GLU A 169 -2.52 -28.90 1.80
C GLU A 169 -3.05 -29.14 0.38
N ASP A 170 -3.42 -30.39 0.11
CA ASP A 170 -4.05 -30.83 -1.14
C ASP A 170 -3.36 -30.30 -2.40
N ASP A 171 -2.02 -30.45 -2.46
CA ASP A 171 -1.23 -29.99 -3.59
C ASP A 171 -1.38 -28.46 -3.84
N PHE A 172 -1.35 -27.68 -2.75
CA PHE A 172 -1.51 -26.23 -2.74
C PHE A 172 -2.85 -25.73 -3.31
N LYS A 173 -3.92 -26.53 -3.24
CA LYS A 173 -5.22 -26.22 -3.88
C LYS A 173 -5.77 -24.84 -3.50
N LYS A 174 -5.81 -24.51 -2.20
CA LYS A 174 -6.33 -23.22 -1.71
C LYS A 174 -5.53 -22.03 -2.27
N LEU A 175 -4.19 -22.15 -2.30
CA LEU A 175 -3.31 -21.13 -2.88
C LEU A 175 -3.57 -20.98 -4.38
N LYS A 176 -3.65 -22.11 -5.10
CA LYS A 176 -3.92 -22.14 -6.54
C LYS A 176 -5.24 -21.44 -6.89
N GLU A 177 -6.32 -21.75 -6.17
CA GLU A 177 -7.62 -21.11 -6.38
C GLU A 177 -7.62 -19.60 -6.11
N VAL A 178 -6.94 -19.16 -5.05
CA VAL A 178 -6.78 -17.73 -4.74
C VAL A 178 -6.04 -17.02 -5.86
N TYR A 179 -4.90 -17.56 -6.30
CA TYR A 179 -4.08 -16.90 -7.30
C TYR A 179 -4.63 -17.01 -8.72
N ALA A 180 -5.32 -18.09 -9.08
CA ALA A 180 -6.01 -18.19 -10.37
C ALA A 180 -7.03 -17.04 -10.55
N ARG A 181 -7.83 -16.76 -9.51
CA ARG A 181 -8.77 -15.62 -9.54
C ARG A 181 -8.04 -14.28 -9.64
N ARG A 182 -6.97 -14.10 -8.87
CA ARG A 182 -6.17 -12.86 -8.87
C ARG A 182 -5.53 -12.61 -10.23
N VAL A 183 -4.94 -13.64 -10.84
CA VAL A 183 -4.31 -13.59 -12.17
C VAL A 183 -5.34 -13.23 -13.23
N ALA A 184 -6.52 -13.86 -13.23
CA ALA A 184 -7.58 -13.53 -14.18
C ALA A 184 -8.02 -12.06 -14.09
N ILE A 185 -8.10 -11.49 -12.88
CA ILE A 185 -8.40 -10.06 -12.69
C ILE A 185 -7.29 -9.19 -13.30
N PHE A 186 -6.03 -9.51 -13.01
CA PHE A 186 -4.90 -8.74 -13.53
C PHE A 186 -4.78 -8.80 -15.06
N GLN A 187 -4.97 -9.99 -15.65
CA GLN A 187 -5.01 -10.14 -17.11
C GLN A 187 -6.16 -9.33 -17.72
N GLY A 188 -7.33 -9.32 -17.08
CA GLY A 188 -8.42 -8.43 -17.47
C GLY A 188 -8.02 -6.96 -17.41
N ASP A 189 -7.29 -6.54 -16.36
CA ASP A 189 -6.84 -5.16 -16.19
C ASP A 189 -5.82 -4.72 -17.24
N LEU A 190 -4.99 -5.63 -17.76
CA LEU A 190 -4.04 -5.31 -18.84
C LEU A 190 -4.74 -4.95 -20.17
N LEU A 191 -5.94 -5.50 -20.38
CA LEU A 191 -6.71 -5.38 -21.63
C LEU A 191 -7.89 -4.41 -21.52
N ASP A 192 -8.23 -3.96 -20.31
CA ASP A 192 -9.40 -3.13 -20.04
C ASP A 192 -9.18 -1.68 -20.49
N THR A 193 -10.08 -1.15 -21.31
CA THR A 193 -10.04 0.23 -21.82
C THR A 193 -10.26 1.30 -20.76
N ALA A 194 -10.62 0.91 -19.54
CA ALA A 194 -10.64 1.81 -18.40
C ALA A 194 -9.25 2.40 -18.11
N ARG A 195 -9.21 3.66 -17.69
CA ARG A 195 -7.96 4.34 -17.31
C ARG A 195 -7.27 3.57 -16.19
N THR A 196 -6.08 3.09 -16.48
CA THR A 196 -5.32 2.23 -15.57
C THR A 196 -4.02 2.89 -15.17
N CYS A 197 -3.73 2.83 -13.88
CA CYS A 197 -2.54 3.35 -13.23
C CYS A 197 -1.82 2.19 -12.54
N PHE A 198 -0.66 1.80 -13.06
CA PHE A 198 0.19 0.80 -12.44
C PHE A 198 1.13 1.46 -11.43
N VAL A 199 1.30 0.85 -10.26
CA VAL A 199 2.16 1.37 -9.19
C VAL A 199 3.19 0.33 -8.82
N LEU A 200 4.43 0.58 -9.23
CA LEU A 200 5.62 -0.21 -8.92
C LEU A 200 6.31 0.37 -7.68
N HIS A 201 6.67 -0.48 -6.72
CA HIS A 201 7.56 -0.11 -5.62
C HIS A 201 8.89 -0.87 -5.73
N LEU A 202 10.01 -0.14 -5.60
CA LEU A 202 11.37 -0.68 -5.57
C LEU A 202 12.05 -0.26 -4.26
N GLU A 203 12.28 -1.22 -3.37
CA GLU A 203 13.01 -0.99 -2.12
C GLU A 203 14.52 -1.22 -2.32
N GLY A 204 15.34 -0.25 -1.93
CA GLY A 204 16.79 -0.36 -2.00
C GLY A 204 17.27 -0.64 -3.42
N PRO A 205 17.02 0.28 -4.37
CA PRO A 205 17.34 0.06 -5.77
C PRO A 205 18.84 -0.17 -6.01
N SER A 206 19.13 -0.95 -7.03
CA SER A 206 20.46 -1.19 -7.59
C SER A 206 20.36 -1.20 -9.11
N ASP A 207 21.47 -1.12 -9.84
CA ASP A 207 21.45 -1.16 -11.31
C ASP A 207 20.73 -2.40 -11.85
N LYS A 208 20.90 -3.56 -11.21
CA LYS A 208 20.17 -4.77 -11.58
C LYS A 208 18.66 -4.61 -11.38
N LYS A 209 18.23 -4.15 -10.19
CA LYS A 209 16.79 -3.97 -9.90
C LYS A 209 16.15 -2.95 -10.82
N TRP A 210 16.85 -1.85 -11.11
CA TRP A 210 16.40 -0.86 -12.09
C TRP A 210 16.30 -1.45 -13.48
N GLY A 211 17.30 -2.20 -13.94
CA GLY A 211 17.24 -2.88 -15.23
C GLY A 211 16.07 -3.87 -15.34
N ASP A 212 15.80 -4.63 -14.29
CA ASP A 212 14.63 -5.52 -14.21
C ASP A 212 13.31 -4.72 -14.24
N ALA A 213 13.24 -3.62 -13.49
CA ALA A 213 12.07 -2.74 -13.43
C ALA A 213 11.77 -2.05 -14.76
N MET A 214 12.78 -1.54 -15.47
CA MET A 214 12.60 -0.90 -16.77
C MET A 214 12.06 -1.89 -17.80
N ARG A 215 12.60 -3.11 -17.83
CA ARG A 215 12.08 -4.17 -18.69
C ARG A 215 10.64 -4.56 -18.34
N LEU A 216 10.28 -4.61 -17.05
CA LEU A 216 8.91 -4.83 -16.63
C LEU A 216 7.98 -3.70 -17.10
N ILE A 217 8.42 -2.44 -16.96
CA ILE A 217 7.67 -1.26 -17.41
C ILE A 217 7.42 -1.33 -18.92
N ASP A 218 8.45 -1.60 -19.72
CA ASP A 218 8.29 -1.75 -21.17
C ASP A 218 7.30 -2.89 -21.50
N THR A 219 7.39 -4.06 -20.83
CA THR A 219 6.41 -5.15 -20.99
C THR A 219 4.97 -4.73 -20.66
N ILE A 220 4.76 -3.95 -19.59
CA ILE A 220 3.42 -3.46 -19.23
C ILE A 220 2.92 -2.47 -20.29
N LEU A 221 3.76 -1.53 -20.73
CA LEU A 221 3.39 -0.57 -21.77
C LEU A 221 3.00 -1.27 -23.08
N GLU A 222 3.73 -2.31 -23.47
CA GLU A 222 3.43 -3.11 -24.66
C GLU A 222 2.11 -3.89 -24.51
N ARG A 223 1.92 -4.60 -23.39
CA ARG A 223 0.71 -5.42 -23.13
C ARG A 223 -0.54 -4.58 -22.92
N SER A 224 -0.40 -3.33 -22.52
CA SER A 224 -1.49 -2.38 -22.27
C SER A 224 -1.50 -1.21 -23.27
N ALA A 225 -0.87 -1.35 -24.44
CA ALA A 225 -0.72 -0.27 -25.41
C ALA A 225 -2.07 0.33 -25.88
N SER A 226 -3.15 -0.45 -25.83
CA SER A 226 -4.50 -0.01 -26.22
C SER A 226 -5.13 1.01 -25.25
N VAL A 227 -4.55 1.23 -24.08
CA VAL A 227 -5.21 1.96 -22.97
C VAL A 227 -4.40 3.16 -22.45
N ASP A 228 -3.26 3.48 -23.07
CA ASP A 228 -2.31 4.55 -22.70
C ASP A 228 -2.10 4.61 -21.16
N PRO A 229 -1.59 3.53 -20.55
CA PRO A 229 -1.56 3.41 -19.10
C PRO A 229 -0.60 4.41 -18.46
N VAL A 230 -0.91 4.81 -17.23
CA VAL A 230 0.04 5.55 -16.39
C VAL A 230 0.80 4.56 -15.51
N ILE A 231 2.10 4.76 -15.33
CA ILE A 231 2.93 3.94 -14.46
C ILE A 231 3.69 4.85 -13.49
N PHE A 232 3.51 4.63 -12.19
CA PHE A 232 4.35 5.22 -11.16
C PHE A 232 5.36 4.19 -10.67
N CYS A 233 6.65 4.49 -10.79
CA CYS A 233 7.71 3.74 -10.16
C CYS A 233 8.21 4.52 -8.93
N ILE A 234 7.80 4.04 -7.75
CA ILE A 234 8.18 4.60 -6.46
C ILE A 234 9.42 3.85 -5.99
N SER A 235 10.54 4.54 -5.89
CA SER A 235 11.78 3.96 -5.38
C SER A 235 12.10 4.53 -4.01
N THR A 236 12.24 3.64 -3.02
CA THR A 236 12.59 4.00 -1.66
C THR A 236 13.96 3.46 -1.28
N PHE A 237 14.72 4.23 -0.49
CA PHE A 237 16.11 3.92 -0.17
C PHE A 237 16.46 4.32 1.26
N LYS A 238 17.58 3.81 1.76
CA LYS A 238 18.01 4.02 3.14
C LYS A 238 18.13 5.52 3.45
N PHE A 239 17.77 5.88 4.68
CA PHE A 239 17.96 7.23 5.20
C PHE A 239 19.41 7.71 4.99
N GLY A 240 19.57 8.91 4.46
CA GLY A 240 20.87 9.53 4.18
C GLY A 240 21.65 8.93 3.01
N ALA A 241 21.12 7.92 2.31
CA ALA A 241 21.73 7.45 1.07
C ALA A 241 21.38 8.40 -0.09
N ASN A 242 22.28 8.51 -1.06
CA ASN A 242 21.97 9.09 -2.37
C ASN A 242 21.78 7.94 -3.37
N ILE A 243 20.82 8.09 -4.29
CA ILE A 243 20.71 7.20 -5.43
C ILE A 243 21.51 7.80 -6.57
N ASP A 244 22.52 7.06 -7.02
CA ASP A 244 23.07 7.19 -8.36
C ASP A 244 22.94 5.80 -9.03
N CYS A 245 22.10 5.70 -10.05
CA CYS A 245 21.81 4.44 -10.74
C CYS A 245 21.79 4.68 -12.25
N ALA A 246 22.84 4.25 -12.92
CA ALA A 246 23.03 4.47 -14.35
C ALA A 246 21.90 3.84 -15.18
N ALA A 247 21.35 2.70 -14.74
CA ALA A 247 20.25 2.01 -15.43
C ALA A 247 18.94 2.83 -15.50
N ARG A 248 18.75 3.79 -14.58
CA ARG A 248 17.61 4.71 -14.60
C ARG A 248 17.90 5.94 -15.47
N LEU A 249 19.17 6.38 -15.53
CA LEU A 249 19.57 7.56 -16.30
C LEU A 249 19.25 7.36 -17.79
N GLY A 250 18.37 8.21 -18.33
CA GLY A 250 17.95 8.18 -19.74
C GLY A 250 16.72 7.31 -20.03
N PHE A 251 16.07 6.70 -19.03
CA PHE A 251 14.79 6.07 -19.25
C PHE A 251 13.66 7.11 -19.24
N GLU A 252 13.21 7.48 -20.43
CA GLU A 252 12.04 8.33 -20.63
C GLU A 252 11.00 7.60 -21.47
N ARG A 253 9.78 7.52 -20.93
CA ARG A 253 8.59 6.98 -21.59
C ARG A 253 7.41 7.87 -21.23
N LYS A 254 6.57 8.16 -22.22
CA LYS A 254 5.30 8.84 -21.99
C LYS A 254 4.46 8.03 -20.98
N GLY A 255 3.84 8.71 -20.02
CA GLY A 255 2.98 8.06 -19.02
C GLY A 255 3.74 7.35 -17.89
N VAL A 256 5.08 7.35 -17.89
CA VAL A 256 5.88 6.78 -16.81
C VAL A 256 6.46 7.89 -15.93
N TYR A 257 6.25 7.76 -14.62
CA TYR A 257 6.68 8.72 -13.61
C TYR A 257 7.51 8.05 -12.53
N PHE A 258 8.56 8.73 -12.10
CA PHE A 258 9.46 8.26 -11.04
C PHE A 258 9.31 9.10 -9.79
N ILE A 259 9.12 8.46 -8.65
CA ILE A 259 9.11 9.11 -7.34
C ILE A 259 10.20 8.45 -6.49
N GLU A 260 11.22 9.21 -6.14
CA GLU A 260 12.36 8.71 -5.37
C GLU A 260 12.40 9.37 -4.00
N LYS A 261 12.40 8.56 -2.95
CA LYS A 261 12.41 9.07 -1.57
C LYS A 261 13.30 8.24 -0.65
N ALA A 262 14.20 8.93 0.05
CA ALA A 262 14.90 8.35 1.18
C ALA A 262 13.91 8.11 2.32
N TYR A 263 14.05 7.00 3.04
CA TYR A 263 13.31 6.79 4.28
C TYR A 263 13.55 7.93 5.26
N PRO A 264 12.53 8.31 6.07
CA PRO A 264 12.57 9.53 6.87
C PRO A 264 13.53 9.45 8.06
N PHE A 265 13.91 8.25 8.49
CA PHE A 265 14.84 8.03 9.60
C PHE A 265 15.53 6.66 9.53
N PRO A 266 16.63 6.43 10.29
CA PRO A 266 17.32 5.15 10.32
C PRO A 266 16.43 3.98 10.78
N LYS A 267 16.58 2.80 10.14
CA LYS A 267 15.79 1.58 10.44
C LYS A 267 14.28 1.73 10.26
N TYR A 268 13.85 2.67 9.41
CA TYR A 268 12.46 2.77 8.99
C TYR A 268 11.99 1.46 8.36
N VAL A 269 10.84 0.95 8.80
CA VAL A 269 10.16 -0.21 8.22
C VAL A 269 8.76 0.24 7.85
N TRP A 270 8.47 0.39 6.56
CA TRP A 270 7.26 1.09 6.11
C TRP A 270 5.97 0.53 6.72
N HIS A 271 5.84 -0.79 6.90
CA HIS A 271 4.61 -1.39 7.45
C HIS A 271 4.46 -1.27 8.98
N VAL A 272 5.52 -0.85 9.69
CA VAL A 272 5.54 -0.65 11.15
C VAL A 272 5.60 0.84 11.49
N SER A 273 6.53 1.54 10.86
CA SER A 273 6.92 2.92 11.13
C SER A 273 5.95 3.96 10.55
N ASN A 274 5.05 3.58 9.63
CA ASN A 274 4.04 4.49 9.07
C ASN A 274 3.00 5.01 10.08
N ARG A 275 3.06 4.57 11.34
CA ARG A 275 2.25 5.08 12.45
C ARG A 275 2.93 6.21 13.22
N THR A 276 4.19 6.49 12.92
CA THR A 276 4.92 7.66 13.44
C THR A 276 4.56 8.91 12.63
N GLU A 277 4.82 10.09 13.18
CA GLU A 277 4.56 11.35 12.47
C GLU A 277 5.40 11.43 11.19
N GLU A 278 6.69 11.14 11.30
CA GLU A 278 7.64 11.19 10.20
C GLU A 278 7.34 10.13 9.13
N GLY A 279 6.88 8.94 9.55
CA GLY A 279 6.45 7.87 8.63
C GLY A 279 5.17 8.20 7.88
N LYS A 280 4.20 8.82 8.56
CA LYS A 280 2.97 9.30 7.93
C LYS A 280 3.28 10.40 6.91
N GLU A 281 4.05 11.40 7.31
CA GLU A 281 4.44 12.52 6.43
C GLU A 281 5.23 12.03 5.21
N PHE A 282 6.12 11.06 5.40
CA PHE A 282 6.83 10.40 4.30
C PHE A 282 5.87 9.78 3.28
N GLU A 283 4.89 8.98 3.72
CA GLU A 283 3.93 8.38 2.79
C GLU A 283 2.97 9.40 2.18
N LYS A 284 2.55 10.41 2.96
CA LYS A 284 1.70 11.51 2.50
C LYS A 284 2.37 12.25 1.36
N ASN A 285 3.65 12.59 1.51
CA ASN A 285 4.40 13.28 0.46
C ASN A 285 4.51 12.44 -0.82
N ILE A 286 4.65 11.12 -0.72
CA ILE A 286 4.61 10.23 -1.90
C ILE A 286 3.22 10.27 -2.54
N ALA A 287 2.16 10.17 -1.75
CA ALA A 287 0.78 10.23 -2.23
C ALA A 287 0.46 11.57 -2.92
N GLU A 288 0.89 12.70 -2.36
CA GLU A 288 0.73 14.02 -2.96
C GLU A 288 1.46 14.14 -4.29
N ASN A 289 2.68 13.60 -4.41
CA ASN A 289 3.40 13.56 -5.68
C ASN A 289 2.65 12.72 -6.73
N VAL A 290 2.09 11.57 -6.35
CA VAL A 290 1.26 10.74 -7.24
C VAL A 290 0.03 11.53 -7.71
N ALA A 291 -0.68 12.18 -6.79
CA ALA A 291 -1.87 12.98 -7.11
C ALA A 291 -1.53 14.13 -8.06
N SER A 292 -0.47 14.91 -7.76
CA SER A 292 -0.03 16.03 -8.60
C SER A 292 0.32 15.57 -10.01
N LEU A 293 1.18 14.56 -10.14
CA LEU A 293 1.64 14.06 -11.43
C LEU A 293 0.50 13.45 -12.26
N LEU A 294 -0.45 12.79 -11.61
CA LEU A 294 -1.62 12.22 -12.28
C LEU A 294 -2.58 13.32 -12.75
N THR A 295 -2.80 14.37 -11.96
CA THR A 295 -3.55 15.57 -12.38
C THR A 295 -2.89 16.23 -13.58
N ASP A 296 -1.59 16.50 -13.51
CA ASP A 296 -0.82 17.08 -14.63
C ASP A 296 -0.86 16.22 -15.89
N HIS A 297 -0.94 14.90 -15.74
CA HIS A 297 -1.11 13.97 -16.85
C HIS A 297 -2.49 14.10 -17.49
N VAL A 298 -3.55 14.15 -16.68
CA VAL A 298 -4.93 14.33 -17.13
C VAL A 298 -5.09 15.65 -17.88
N ASP A 299 -4.52 16.74 -17.36
CA ASP A 299 -4.61 18.07 -17.97
C ASP A 299 -3.91 18.12 -19.33
N ARG A 300 -2.73 17.49 -19.45
CA ARG A 300 -1.98 17.41 -20.72
C ARG A 300 -2.68 16.61 -21.81
N LEU A 301 -3.57 15.68 -21.46
CA LEU A 301 -4.37 14.93 -22.43
C LEU A 301 -5.52 15.75 -23.02
N GLY A 302 -5.69 17.02 -22.64
CA GLY A 302 -6.66 17.94 -23.25
C GLY A 302 -8.12 17.59 -22.97
N GLY A 303 -8.38 16.76 -21.95
CA GLY A 303 -9.73 16.37 -21.59
C GLY A 303 -10.37 17.42 -20.69
N GLU A 304 -11.61 17.79 -20.99
CA GLU A 304 -12.57 18.38 -20.06
C GLU A 304 -12.80 17.44 -18.86
N TYR A 305 -11.80 17.25 -18.01
CA TYR A 305 -11.99 16.62 -16.72
C TYR A 305 -12.44 17.71 -15.75
N ARG A 306 -13.76 17.93 -15.70
CA ARG A 306 -14.35 18.57 -14.53
C ARG A 306 -14.55 17.48 -13.48
N PRO A 307 -13.92 17.56 -12.30
CA PRO A 307 -14.28 16.70 -11.18
C PRO A 307 -15.79 16.76 -11.02
N GLN A 308 -16.46 15.61 -11.03
CA GLN A 308 -17.88 15.59 -10.69
C GLN A 308 -18.00 15.93 -9.20
N GLY A 309 -18.25 17.21 -8.89
CA GLY A 309 -18.58 17.68 -7.55
C GLY A 309 -17.48 18.45 -6.81
N ALA A 310 -16.83 19.42 -7.47
CA ALA A 310 -16.31 20.58 -6.76
C ALA A 310 -17.44 21.58 -6.47
#